data_AF-A0A7C2U988-F1
#
_entry.id   AF-A0A7C2U988-F1
#
_cell.length_a   1.000
_cell.length_b   1.000
_cell.length_c   1.000
_cell.angle_alpha   90.00
_cell.angle_beta   90.00
_cell.angle_gamma   90.00
#
_symmetry.space_group_name_H-M   'P 1'
#
loop_
_entity.id
_entity.type
_entity.pdbx_description
1 polymer ?
#
loop_
_entity_poly.entity_id
_entity_poly.type
_entity_poly.pdbx_seq_one_letter_code
_entity_poly.pdbx_strand_id
1 'polypeptide(L)'
;MPPVPRAPPILPAVNRNGVDRVYYMRFNRIEGADEGHSFVLLHGQEESVMRSLQVCGAGRAGDGTNTNISMLGQVLKDLGAWAFVWREEVYSNIQTRDTAFGLRAADAPIYGPDDHFDILEAFDQGALLDWTGEGRVPPLSRLRNGGVVLYDSSPRLEYPNTGHEVRPEQVEDVLRAKGARLFGLPMGRMAKEQFGNYIVRGTIALGVLAHMLSLPEEAFARRFARIFGEGSDLFRLNLEAFRAGLEHARAEGWELPDLRLPISAPDGDQRQLLLGNEAVALG
;
A
#
# COMPACT_ATOMS: atom_id res chain seq x y z
N MET A 1 -54.63 -8.52 -7.68
CA MET A 1 -53.54 -7.87 -6.92
C MET A 1 -53.54 -6.39 -7.27
N PRO A 2 -53.50 -5.46 -6.31
CA PRO A 2 -53.34 -4.05 -6.64
C PRO A 2 -51.88 -3.79 -7.08
N PRO A 3 -51.62 -2.76 -7.90
CA PRO A 3 -50.27 -2.45 -8.35
C PRO A 3 -49.43 -1.87 -7.21
N VAL A 4 -48.19 -2.32 -7.08
CA VAL A 4 -47.20 -1.72 -6.17
C VAL A 4 -46.84 -0.33 -6.70
N PRO A 5 -46.92 0.74 -5.88
CA PRO A 5 -46.56 2.09 -6.33
C PRO A 5 -45.05 2.16 -6.59
N ARG A 6 -44.67 2.66 -7.77
CA ARG A 6 -43.26 2.95 -8.09
C ARG A 6 -42.80 4.15 -7.27
N ALA A 7 -41.66 4.00 -6.59
CA ALA A 7 -40.98 5.12 -5.94
C ALA A 7 -40.63 6.21 -6.98
N PRO A 8 -40.78 7.50 -6.66
CA PRO A 8 -40.42 8.58 -7.57
C PRO A 8 -38.89 8.63 -7.76
N PRO A 9 -38.41 9.15 -8.90
CA PRO A 9 -36.99 9.22 -9.17
C PRO A 9 -36.29 10.19 -8.21
N ILE A 10 -35.12 9.78 -7.73
CA ILE A 10 -34.20 10.62 -6.95
C ILE A 10 -33.61 11.65 -7.91
N LEU A 11 -33.94 12.93 -7.73
CA LEU A 11 -33.27 14.02 -8.43
C LEU A 11 -32.02 14.43 -7.65
N PRO A 12 -30.82 14.40 -8.24
CA PRO A 12 -29.63 14.93 -7.58
C PRO A 12 -29.73 16.46 -7.51
N ALA A 13 -29.72 17.01 -6.30
CA ALA A 13 -29.55 18.45 -6.09
C ALA A 13 -28.04 18.75 -6.11
N VAL A 14 -27.58 19.47 -7.14
CA VAL A 14 -26.18 19.93 -7.26
C VAL A 14 -25.95 21.08 -6.30
N ASN A 15 -24.93 20.97 -5.42
CA ASN A 15 -24.45 22.08 -4.58
C ASN A 15 -22.93 22.28 -4.73
N ARG A 16 -22.49 23.54 -4.73
CA ARG A 16 -21.20 24.07 -5.18
C ARG A 16 -20.02 23.92 -4.18
N ASN A 17 -20.16 23.14 -3.11
CA ASN A 17 -19.18 23.15 -2.00
C ASN A 17 -18.51 21.80 -1.66
N GLY A 18 -18.43 20.85 -2.60
CA GLY A 18 -17.43 19.76 -2.54
C GLY A 18 -17.50 18.77 -1.37
N VAL A 19 -18.63 18.68 -0.67
CA VAL A 19 -18.90 17.61 0.30
C VAL A 19 -20.16 16.89 -0.14
N ASP A 20 -20.03 15.67 -0.63
CA ASP A 20 -21.16 14.81 -0.96
C ASP A 20 -21.89 14.43 0.33
N ARG A 21 -22.96 15.16 0.63
CA ARG A 21 -23.91 14.78 1.69
C ARG A 21 -25.09 14.07 1.04
N VAL A 22 -25.16 12.76 1.24
CA VAL A 22 -26.34 11.97 0.87
C VAL A 22 -27.41 12.16 1.96
N TYR A 23 -28.53 12.76 1.60
CA TYR A 23 -29.67 12.91 2.50
C TYR A 23 -30.63 11.73 2.33
N TYR A 24 -30.85 10.94 3.38
CA TYR A 24 -31.86 9.89 3.39
C TYR A 24 -33.14 10.39 4.06
N MET A 25 -34.28 10.28 3.36
CA MET A 25 -35.60 10.40 3.96
C MET A 25 -36.07 9.01 4.42
N ARG A 26 -36.17 8.80 5.73
CA ARG A 26 -36.79 7.58 6.28
C ARG A 26 -38.23 7.89 6.69
N PHE A 27 -39.20 7.22 6.07
CA PHE A 27 -40.60 7.28 6.48
C PHE A 27 -40.83 6.28 7.61
N ASN A 28 -41.00 6.75 8.84
CA ASN A 28 -41.54 5.92 9.90
C ASN A 28 -43.06 6.01 9.86
N ARG A 29 -43.74 4.86 9.75
CA ARG A 29 -45.17 4.77 9.99
C ARG A 29 -45.38 4.76 11.51
N ILE A 30 -45.87 5.86 12.06
CA ILE A 30 -46.34 5.89 13.45
C ILE A 30 -47.72 5.24 13.44
N GLU A 31 -47.87 4.09 14.10
CA GLU A 31 -49.20 3.53 14.33
C GLU A 31 -49.92 4.39 15.38
N GLY A 32 -51.07 4.96 14.99
CA GLY A 32 -52.05 5.50 15.94
C GLY A 32 -52.10 7.02 16.16
N ALA A 33 -51.83 7.86 15.16
CA ALA A 33 -52.14 9.29 15.26
C ALA A 33 -52.78 9.83 13.97
N ASP A 34 -53.94 10.47 14.13
CA ASP A 34 -54.62 11.26 13.11
C ASP A 34 -53.69 12.32 12.49
N GLU A 35 -53.78 12.44 11.17
CA GLU A 35 -53.27 13.47 10.27
C GLU A 35 -52.31 14.52 10.86
N GLY A 36 -51.03 14.15 10.97
CA GLY A 36 -49.94 15.07 11.23
C GLY A 36 -48.59 14.51 10.77
N HIS A 37 -48.15 14.87 9.56
CA HIS A 37 -46.80 14.53 9.11
C HIS A 37 -45.77 15.44 9.78
N SER A 38 -45.05 14.95 10.77
CA SER A 38 -43.88 15.63 11.33
C SER A 38 -42.61 15.21 10.58
N PHE A 39 -41.91 16.20 10.03
CA PHE A 39 -40.64 16.01 9.33
C PHE A 39 -39.50 16.11 10.34
N VAL A 40 -38.83 15.00 10.61
CA VAL A 40 -37.59 15.00 11.39
C VAL A 40 -36.42 14.96 10.41
N LEU A 41 -35.70 16.07 10.30
CA LEU A 41 -34.38 16.12 9.66
C LEU A 41 -33.40 15.37 10.56
N LEU A 42 -33.19 14.09 10.27
CA LEU A 42 -32.08 13.36 10.86
C LEU A 42 -30.80 13.92 10.23
N HIS A 43 -29.97 14.57 11.05
CA HIS A 43 -28.59 14.84 10.68
C HIS A 43 -27.94 13.52 10.27
N GLY A 44 -27.57 13.41 9.00
CA GLY A 44 -26.85 12.25 8.48
C GLY A 44 -25.63 11.99 9.34
N GLN A 45 -25.51 10.75 9.84
CA GLN A 45 -24.23 10.24 10.30
C GLN A 45 -23.25 10.43 9.16
N GLU A 46 -22.11 11.07 9.41
CA GLU A 46 -21.02 11.12 8.43
C GLU A 46 -20.67 9.68 8.08
N GLU A 47 -20.99 9.25 6.85
CA GLU A 47 -20.44 8.00 6.33
C GLU A 47 -18.91 8.18 6.33
N SER A 48 -18.25 7.48 7.25
CA SER A 48 -16.80 7.36 7.25
C SER A 48 -16.39 6.73 5.93
N VAL A 49 -15.94 7.54 4.98
CA VAL A 49 -15.36 7.06 3.73
C VAL A 49 -14.16 6.19 4.09
N MET A 50 -14.21 4.90 3.76
CA MET A 50 -13.12 3.97 3.98
C MET A 50 -11.81 4.55 3.44
N ARG A 51 -10.77 4.57 4.26
CA ARG A 51 -9.44 4.99 3.84
C ARG A 51 -8.58 3.76 3.60
N SER A 52 -8.04 3.65 2.38
CA SER A 52 -7.12 2.59 2.01
C SER A 52 -5.81 3.12 1.44
N LEU A 53 -4.78 2.30 1.57
CA LEU A 53 -3.44 2.47 1.02
C LEU A 53 -3.09 1.20 0.23
N GLN A 54 -2.69 1.35 -1.02
CA GLN A 54 -2.22 0.26 -1.87
C GLN A 54 -0.78 0.50 -2.33
N VAL A 55 0.10 -0.43 -1.98
CA VAL A 55 1.53 -0.41 -2.31
C VAL A 55 1.84 -1.55 -3.26
N CYS A 56 2.58 -1.28 -4.32
CA CYS A 56 3.16 -2.29 -5.20
C CYS A 56 4.68 -2.24 -5.07
N GLY A 57 5.31 -3.35 -4.70
CA GLY A 57 6.75 -3.51 -4.76
C GLY A 57 7.12 -4.26 -6.03
N ALA A 58 7.97 -3.68 -6.86
CA ALA A 58 8.40 -4.22 -8.13
C ALA A 58 9.93 -4.31 -8.20
N GLY A 59 10.41 -5.53 -8.43
CA GLY A 59 11.82 -5.86 -8.44
C GLY A 59 12.06 -7.12 -9.27
N ARG A 60 12.92 -8.01 -8.79
CA ARG A 60 13.30 -9.25 -9.49
C ARG A 60 13.12 -10.48 -8.60
N ALA A 61 12.83 -11.61 -9.24
CA ALA A 61 12.76 -12.88 -8.53
C ALA A 61 14.04 -13.13 -7.71
N GLY A 62 13.89 -13.28 -6.39
CA GLY A 62 14.97 -13.55 -5.43
C GLY A 62 15.62 -12.34 -4.78
N ASP A 63 15.13 -11.11 -5.00
CA ASP A 63 15.75 -9.89 -4.47
C ASP A 63 15.19 -9.39 -3.13
N GLY A 64 14.21 -10.09 -2.56
CA GLY A 64 13.57 -9.73 -1.29
C GLY A 64 12.28 -8.90 -1.41
N THR A 65 11.82 -8.53 -2.61
CA THR A 65 10.63 -7.69 -2.80
C THR A 65 9.37 -8.28 -2.16
N ASN A 66 9.13 -9.59 -2.25
CA ASN A 66 7.98 -10.23 -1.60
C ASN A 66 8.03 -10.07 -0.07
N THR A 67 9.21 -10.30 0.51
CA THR A 67 9.43 -10.20 1.95
C THR A 67 9.21 -8.76 2.42
N ASN A 68 9.64 -7.78 1.63
CA ASN A 68 9.41 -6.35 1.86
C ASN A 68 7.91 -6.05 2.01
N ILE A 69 7.14 -6.34 0.95
CA ILE A 69 5.70 -6.04 0.90
C ILE A 69 4.91 -6.83 1.96
N SER A 70 5.28 -8.10 2.18
CA SER A 70 4.68 -8.92 3.23
C SER A 70 4.97 -8.37 4.63
N MET A 71 6.18 -7.88 4.89
CA MET A 71 6.56 -7.26 6.16
C MET A 71 5.73 -6.00 6.42
N LEU A 72 5.58 -5.11 5.43
CA LEU A 72 4.73 -3.93 5.54
C LEU A 72 3.27 -4.30 5.83
N GLY A 73 2.74 -5.30 5.12
CA GLY A 73 1.37 -5.79 5.34
C GLY A 73 1.16 -6.34 6.75
N GLN A 74 2.12 -7.11 7.25
CA GLN A 74 2.10 -7.64 8.62
C GLN A 74 2.19 -6.55 9.69
N VAL A 75 2.97 -5.48 9.43
CA VAL A 75 3.06 -4.32 10.33
C VAL A 75 1.76 -3.53 10.34
N LEU A 76 1.21 -3.19 9.17
CA LEU A 76 -0.06 -2.46 9.09
C LEU A 76 -1.21 -3.24 9.74
N LYS A 77 -1.23 -4.56 9.57
CA LYS A 77 -2.17 -5.44 10.25
C LYS A 77 -2.00 -5.42 11.77
N ASP A 78 -0.77 -5.42 12.29
CA ASP A 78 -0.51 -5.30 13.73
C ASP A 78 -0.86 -3.91 14.29
N LEU A 79 -0.95 -2.90 13.43
CA LEU A 79 -1.41 -1.55 13.77
C LEU A 79 -2.93 -1.39 13.64
N GLY A 80 -3.65 -2.46 13.28
CA GLY A 80 -5.12 -2.49 13.22
C GLY A 80 -5.72 -2.46 11.83
N ALA A 81 -4.92 -2.33 10.76
CA ALA A 81 -5.44 -2.33 9.40
C ALA A 81 -6.00 -3.70 8.99
N TRP A 82 -6.99 -3.69 8.11
CA TRP A 82 -7.32 -4.84 7.27
C TRP A 82 -6.32 -4.89 6.12
N ALA A 83 -5.62 -6.01 5.95
CA ALA A 83 -4.56 -6.15 4.96
C ALA A 83 -4.83 -7.29 3.98
N PHE A 84 -4.50 -7.07 2.71
CA PHE A 84 -4.56 -8.05 1.64
C PHE A 84 -3.24 -8.00 0.86
N VAL A 85 -2.48 -9.10 0.87
CA VAL A 85 -1.20 -9.23 0.17
C VAL A 85 -1.35 -10.25 -0.95
N TRP A 86 -0.82 -9.94 -2.14
CA TRP A 86 -0.88 -10.86 -3.27
C TRP A 86 0.36 -10.79 -4.14
N ARG A 87 0.51 -11.81 -4.99
CA ARG A 87 1.48 -11.85 -6.08
C ARG A 87 0.88 -11.08 -7.24
N GLU A 88 1.38 -9.87 -7.49
CA GLU A 88 0.89 -9.00 -8.55
C GLU A 88 1.36 -9.49 -9.91
N GLU A 89 2.65 -9.73 -10.04
CA GLU A 89 3.24 -10.22 -11.29
C GLU A 89 4.36 -11.20 -10.94
N VAL A 90 4.14 -12.49 -11.19
CA VAL A 90 5.15 -13.52 -10.93
C VAL A 90 5.18 -14.50 -12.08
N TYR A 91 6.30 -14.51 -12.81
CA TYR A 91 6.56 -15.47 -13.88
C TYR A 91 7.07 -16.81 -13.33
N SER A 92 6.93 -17.87 -14.14
CA SER A 92 7.41 -19.22 -13.83
C SER A 92 8.94 -19.36 -13.93
N ASN A 93 9.69 -18.49 -13.25
CA ASN A 93 11.15 -18.49 -13.19
C ASN A 93 11.62 -18.39 -11.74
N ILE A 94 12.65 -19.16 -11.40
CA ILE A 94 13.20 -19.22 -10.03
C ILE A 94 14.04 -17.96 -9.73
N GLN A 95 14.66 -17.35 -10.75
CA GLN A 95 15.46 -16.12 -10.66
C GLN A 95 15.35 -15.34 -11.99
N THR A 96 15.74 -14.05 -11.98
CA THR A 96 16.01 -13.19 -13.16
C THR A 96 14.84 -12.65 -14.00
N ARG A 97 13.57 -12.91 -13.64
CA ARG A 97 12.44 -12.19 -14.25
C ARG A 97 11.93 -11.10 -13.31
N ASP A 98 11.28 -10.11 -13.91
CA ASP A 98 10.63 -9.04 -13.18
C ASP A 98 9.50 -9.64 -12.33
N THR A 99 9.38 -9.18 -11.09
CA THR A 99 8.33 -9.64 -10.17
C THR A 99 7.75 -8.46 -9.42
N ALA A 100 6.44 -8.48 -9.23
CA ALA A 100 5.73 -7.51 -8.43
C ALA A 100 4.87 -8.19 -7.36
N PHE A 101 4.76 -7.52 -6.22
CA PHE A 101 3.94 -7.94 -5.07
C PHE A 101 3.09 -6.75 -4.63
N GLY A 102 1.82 -7.02 -4.34
CA GLY A 102 0.86 -6.00 -3.94
C GLY A 102 0.48 -6.14 -2.47
N LEU A 103 0.22 -5.00 -1.85
CA LEU A 103 -0.39 -4.88 -0.53
C LEU A 103 -1.49 -3.82 -0.61
N ARG A 104 -2.69 -4.16 -0.15
CA ARG A 104 -3.74 -3.21 0.18
C ARG A 104 -3.97 -3.24 1.68
N ALA A 105 -4.00 -2.09 2.31
CA ALA A 105 -4.33 -1.92 3.72
C ALA A 105 -5.46 -0.89 3.86
N ALA A 106 -6.39 -1.10 4.79
CA ALA A 106 -7.50 -0.17 5.02
C ALA A 106 -7.94 -0.14 6.48
N ASP A 107 -8.66 0.92 6.86
CA ASP A 107 -9.31 1.08 8.15
C ASP A 107 -10.62 0.26 8.31
N ALA A 108 -11.13 -0.30 7.21
CA ALA A 108 -12.32 -1.16 7.17
C ALA A 108 -12.04 -2.47 6.40
N PRO A 109 -12.90 -3.51 6.52
CA PRO A 109 -12.73 -4.77 5.80
C PRO A 109 -12.57 -4.58 4.28
N ILE A 110 -11.58 -5.27 3.71
CA ILE A 110 -11.31 -5.30 2.26
C ILE A 110 -11.36 -6.75 1.75
N TYR A 111 -11.77 -6.91 0.50
CA TYR A 111 -12.00 -8.23 -0.12
C TYR A 111 -11.08 -8.52 -1.30
N GLY A 112 -10.11 -7.64 -1.56
CA GLY A 112 -9.18 -7.80 -2.67
C GLY A 112 -8.44 -6.50 -3.00
N PRO A 113 -7.60 -6.54 -4.05
CA PRO A 113 -6.91 -5.37 -4.55
C PRO A 113 -7.89 -4.34 -5.12
N ASP A 114 -7.44 -3.09 -5.15
CA ASP A 114 -8.00 -2.01 -5.95
C ASP A 114 -7.33 -1.97 -7.34
N ASP A 115 -7.92 -1.25 -8.27
CA ASP A 115 -7.44 -1.15 -9.66
C ASP A 115 -6.06 -0.47 -9.72
N HIS A 116 -5.82 0.50 -8.85
CA HIS A 116 -4.62 1.34 -8.86
C HIS A 116 -3.79 1.25 -7.58
N PHE A 117 -2.50 1.57 -7.71
CA PHE A 117 -1.56 1.72 -6.60
C PHE A 117 -1.45 3.18 -6.17
N ASP A 118 -1.35 3.42 -4.86
CA ASP A 118 -1.00 4.72 -4.28
C ASP A 118 0.52 4.94 -4.29
N ILE A 119 1.28 3.87 -4.01
CA ILE A 119 2.75 3.86 -3.95
C ILE A 119 3.29 2.71 -4.80
N LEU A 120 4.26 3.00 -5.66
CA LEU A 120 5.09 2.03 -6.36
C LEU A 120 6.52 2.08 -5.77
N GLU A 121 6.96 1.00 -5.13
CA GLU A 121 8.37 0.77 -4.79
C GLU A 121 9.08 0.12 -5.98
N ALA A 122 9.89 0.90 -6.70
CA ALA A 122 10.62 0.46 -7.89
C ALA A 122 12.08 0.11 -7.54
N PHE A 123 12.36 -1.19 -7.43
CA PHE A 123 13.70 -1.74 -7.18
C PHE A 123 14.45 -2.20 -8.45
N ASP A 124 13.77 -2.15 -9.60
CA ASP A 124 14.27 -2.52 -10.93
C ASP A 124 13.56 -1.71 -12.02
N GLN A 125 14.22 -1.45 -13.14
CA GLN A 125 13.63 -0.73 -14.28
C GLN A 125 12.36 -1.39 -14.84
N GLY A 126 12.21 -2.70 -14.69
CA GLY A 126 10.99 -3.42 -15.02
C GLY A 126 9.75 -2.92 -14.28
N ALA A 127 9.89 -2.15 -13.19
CA ALA A 127 8.76 -1.48 -12.54
C ALA A 127 8.16 -0.37 -13.42
N LEU A 128 9.00 0.30 -14.22
CA LEU A 128 8.66 1.52 -14.96
C LEU A 128 8.31 1.25 -16.42
N LEU A 129 9.01 0.32 -17.06
CA LEU A 129 8.81 0.02 -18.48
C LEU A 129 8.99 -1.48 -18.78
N ASP A 130 8.43 -1.91 -19.90
CA ASP A 130 8.74 -3.21 -20.49
C ASP A 130 10.10 -3.16 -21.19
N TRP A 131 11.15 -3.53 -20.46
CA TRP A 131 12.51 -3.50 -21.00
C TRP A 131 12.79 -4.69 -21.93
N THR A 132 11.98 -5.75 -21.88
CA THR A 132 12.14 -6.94 -22.74
C THR A 132 11.45 -6.76 -24.09
N GLY A 133 10.45 -5.87 -24.17
CA GLY A 133 9.66 -5.65 -25.38
C GLY A 133 8.74 -6.83 -25.71
N GLU A 134 8.47 -7.69 -24.73
CA GLU A 134 7.62 -8.88 -24.88
C GLU A 134 6.10 -8.56 -24.73
N GLY A 135 5.74 -7.28 -24.60
CA GLY A 135 4.35 -6.83 -24.43
C GLY A 135 3.89 -6.87 -22.98
N ARG A 136 4.84 -6.74 -22.03
CA ARG A 136 4.56 -6.68 -20.60
C ARG A 136 3.92 -5.34 -20.24
N VAL A 137 2.97 -5.35 -19.33
CA VAL A 137 2.37 -4.12 -18.79
C VAL A 137 3.09 -3.78 -17.49
N PRO A 138 3.93 -2.74 -17.44
CA PRO A 138 4.73 -2.43 -16.25
C PRO A 138 3.84 -1.93 -15.09
N PRO A 139 4.20 -2.21 -13.82
CA PRO A 139 3.46 -1.74 -12.64
C PRO A 139 3.17 -0.23 -12.63
N LEU A 140 4.06 0.59 -13.19
CA LEU A 140 3.84 2.03 -13.35
C LEU A 140 2.51 2.38 -14.05
N SER A 141 2.04 1.55 -14.99
CA SER A 141 0.77 1.77 -15.69
C SER A 141 -0.42 1.86 -14.73
N ARG A 142 -0.40 1.06 -13.65
CA ARG A 142 -1.43 0.98 -12.59
C ARG A 142 -1.22 1.98 -11.46
N LEU A 143 -0.17 2.80 -11.48
CA LEU A 143 -0.02 3.89 -10.52
C LEU A 143 -1.15 4.92 -10.72
N ARG A 144 -1.85 5.31 -9.64
CA ARG A 144 -2.90 6.34 -9.72
C ARG A 144 -2.32 7.71 -10.10
N ASN A 145 -3.19 8.62 -10.55
CA ASN A 145 -2.80 10.02 -10.71
C ASN A 145 -2.47 10.64 -9.34
N GLY A 146 -1.38 11.40 -9.27
CA GLY A 146 -0.81 11.89 -8.01
C GLY A 146 -0.13 10.81 -7.17
N GLY A 147 0.03 9.59 -7.70
CA GLY A 147 0.68 8.48 -7.01
C GLY A 147 2.17 8.73 -6.74
N VAL A 148 2.73 7.90 -5.86
CA VAL A 148 4.11 8.02 -5.39
C VAL A 148 4.97 6.94 -6.03
N VAL A 149 6.16 7.30 -6.50
CA VAL A 149 7.21 6.36 -6.91
C VAL A 149 8.38 6.52 -5.94
N LEU A 150 8.58 5.51 -5.09
CA LEU A 150 9.79 5.36 -4.28
C LEU A 150 10.72 4.43 -5.05
N TYR A 151 11.90 4.89 -5.45
CA TYR A 151 12.77 4.10 -6.33
C TYR A 151 14.21 4.00 -5.83
N ASP A 152 14.82 2.86 -6.15
CA ASP A 152 16.25 2.62 -5.94
C ASP A 152 17.06 3.41 -6.97
N SER A 153 17.64 4.54 -6.57
CA SER A 153 18.46 5.40 -7.42
C SER A 153 19.92 4.95 -7.52
N SER A 154 20.21 3.72 -7.09
CA SER A 154 21.54 3.15 -7.21
C SER A 154 21.93 3.01 -8.68
N PRO A 155 23.20 3.31 -9.04
CA PRO A 155 23.71 2.94 -10.35
C PRO A 155 23.69 1.41 -10.48
N ARG A 156 23.81 0.90 -11.71
CA ARG A 156 23.99 -0.54 -11.91
C ARG A 156 25.16 -1.05 -11.07
N LEU A 157 24.86 -1.95 -10.14
CA LEU A 157 25.86 -2.59 -9.28
C LEU A 157 26.32 -3.91 -9.91
N GLU A 158 27.53 -4.35 -9.58
CA GLU A 158 27.98 -5.71 -9.85
C GLU A 158 27.65 -6.61 -8.65
N TYR A 159 26.58 -7.39 -8.76
CA TYR A 159 26.15 -8.39 -7.76
C TYR A 159 25.26 -9.46 -8.44
N PRO A 160 25.23 -10.73 -7.98
CA PRO A 160 24.36 -11.75 -8.59
C PRO A 160 22.90 -11.29 -8.61
N ASN A 161 22.24 -11.39 -9.77
CA ASN A 161 20.87 -10.89 -9.96
C ASN A 161 20.70 -9.37 -9.77
N THR A 162 21.76 -8.56 -9.94
CA THR A 162 21.60 -7.10 -10.05
C THR A 162 20.73 -6.80 -11.23
N GLY A 163 19.59 -6.23 -10.91
CA GLY A 163 18.63 -5.79 -11.88
C GLY A 163 19.13 -4.65 -12.76
N HIS A 164 18.18 -4.08 -13.47
CA HIS A 164 18.39 -2.88 -14.27
C HIS A 164 18.32 -1.67 -13.34
N GLU A 165 19.24 -0.74 -13.57
CA GLU A 165 19.21 0.58 -12.96
C GLU A 165 17.88 1.26 -13.25
N VAL A 166 17.24 1.78 -12.20
CA VAL A 166 15.98 2.51 -12.35
C VAL A 166 16.26 3.88 -12.92
N ARG A 167 15.66 4.17 -14.06
CA ARG A 167 15.85 5.37 -14.88
C ARG A 167 14.49 6.03 -15.14
N PRO A 168 13.98 6.83 -14.18
CA PRO A 168 12.70 7.54 -14.33
C PRO A 168 12.66 8.47 -15.56
N GLU A 169 13.81 8.98 -16.00
CA GLU A 169 13.94 9.84 -17.18
C GLU A 169 13.49 9.15 -18.48
N GLN A 170 13.50 7.82 -18.54
CA GLN A 170 13.03 7.06 -19.71
C GLN A 170 11.50 7.02 -19.84
N VAL A 171 10.78 7.39 -18.79
CA VAL A 171 9.31 7.38 -18.71
C VAL A 171 8.76 8.72 -18.20
N GLU A 172 9.51 9.81 -18.41
CA GLU A 172 9.18 11.13 -17.88
C GLU A 172 7.78 11.60 -18.33
N ASP A 173 7.41 11.37 -19.59
CA ASP A 173 6.10 11.74 -20.11
C ASP A 173 4.95 11.05 -19.36
N VAL A 174 5.11 9.77 -19.01
CA VAL A 174 4.12 8.98 -18.26
C VAL A 174 4.03 9.47 -16.82
N LEU A 175 5.18 9.70 -16.17
CA LEU A 175 5.26 10.21 -14.81
C LEU A 175 4.63 11.60 -14.71
N ARG A 176 4.91 12.48 -15.68
CA ARG A 176 4.34 13.82 -15.79
C ARG A 176 2.83 13.78 -16.03
N ALA A 177 2.36 12.92 -16.95
CA ALA A 177 0.93 12.77 -17.23
C ALA A 177 0.14 12.28 -16.00
N LYS A 178 0.75 11.41 -15.18
CA LYS A 178 0.17 10.97 -13.90
C LYS A 178 0.32 11.99 -12.79
N GLY A 179 1.15 13.02 -12.92
CA GLY A 179 1.51 13.91 -11.82
C GLY A 179 2.19 13.16 -10.66
N ALA A 180 3.03 12.18 -10.99
CA ALA A 180 3.65 11.31 -10.00
C ALA A 180 4.67 12.06 -9.12
N ARG A 181 4.69 11.72 -7.82
CA ARG A 181 5.67 12.24 -6.84
C ARG A 181 6.83 11.25 -6.76
N LEU A 182 8.05 11.70 -7.04
CA LEU A 182 9.24 10.85 -7.11
C LEU A 182 10.13 11.03 -5.89
N PHE A 183 10.53 9.92 -5.28
CA PHE A 183 11.47 9.87 -4.16
C PHE A 183 12.54 8.82 -4.47
N GLY A 184 13.79 9.27 -4.62
CA GLY A 184 14.90 8.41 -5.03
C GLY A 184 15.94 8.28 -3.93
N LEU A 185 16.24 7.05 -3.52
CA LEU A 185 17.29 6.74 -2.55
C LEU A 185 18.18 5.62 -3.12
N PRO A 186 19.52 5.72 -3.07
CA PRO A 186 20.40 4.66 -3.58
C PRO A 186 20.44 3.45 -2.63
N MET A 187 19.30 2.79 -2.45
CA MET A 187 19.07 1.71 -1.49
C MET A 187 19.97 0.51 -1.75
N GLY A 188 20.11 0.08 -3.01
CA GLY A 188 21.00 -1.02 -3.39
C GLY A 188 22.47 -0.73 -3.05
N ARG A 189 22.93 0.50 -3.31
CA ARG A 189 24.29 0.95 -2.97
C ARG A 189 24.47 0.95 -1.45
N MET A 190 23.54 1.54 -0.70
CA MET A 190 23.56 1.53 0.76
C MET A 190 23.59 0.11 1.32
N ALA A 191 22.73 -0.77 0.82
CA ALA A 191 22.65 -2.18 1.20
C ALA A 191 23.99 -2.91 0.99
N LYS A 192 24.67 -2.66 -0.14
CA LYS A 192 25.97 -3.27 -0.44
C LYS A 192 27.11 -2.66 0.39
N GLU A 193 27.22 -1.34 0.42
CA GLU A 193 28.38 -0.63 0.98
C GLU A 193 28.34 -0.53 2.51
N GLN A 194 27.16 -0.31 3.11
CA GLN A 194 27.01 -0.11 4.55
C GLN A 194 26.73 -1.42 5.29
N PHE A 195 25.98 -2.34 4.66
CA PHE A 195 25.45 -3.54 5.33
C PHE A 195 26.04 -4.84 4.78
N GLY A 196 26.80 -4.80 3.67
CA GLY A 196 27.38 -5.98 3.03
C GLY A 196 26.32 -6.98 2.52
N ASN A 197 25.06 -6.59 2.44
CA ASN A 197 23.94 -7.48 2.10
C ASN A 197 22.94 -6.77 1.20
N TYR A 198 22.98 -7.07 -0.10
CA TYR A 198 22.09 -6.44 -1.08
C TYR A 198 20.59 -6.62 -0.80
N ILE A 199 20.20 -7.71 -0.14
CA ILE A 199 18.78 -8.02 0.14
C ILE A 199 18.17 -7.01 1.12
N VAL A 200 18.96 -6.38 2.00
CA VAL A 200 18.42 -5.42 2.98
C VAL A 200 18.01 -4.07 2.35
N ARG A 201 18.15 -3.90 1.03
CA ARG A 201 17.61 -2.73 0.31
C ARG A 201 16.10 -2.57 0.49
N GLY A 202 15.36 -3.68 0.56
CA GLY A 202 13.93 -3.64 0.89
C GLY A 202 13.71 -3.12 2.31
N THR A 203 14.51 -3.58 3.27
CA THR A 203 14.45 -3.09 4.66
C THR A 203 14.73 -1.59 4.77
N ILE A 204 15.64 -1.05 3.95
CA ILE A 204 15.86 0.40 3.84
C ILE A 204 14.58 1.09 3.32
N ALA A 205 13.94 0.54 2.29
CA ALA A 205 12.67 1.09 1.76
C ALA A 205 11.54 1.08 2.81
N LEU A 206 11.43 0.03 3.65
CA LEU A 206 10.50 0.02 4.78
C LEU A 206 10.74 1.18 5.74
N GLY A 207 12.01 1.49 6.02
CA GLY A 207 12.38 2.64 6.84
C GLY A 207 11.86 3.95 6.27
N VAL A 208 12.07 4.15 4.96
CA VAL A 208 11.58 5.32 4.24
C VAL A 208 10.04 5.41 4.35
N LEU A 209 9.34 4.33 4.02
CA LEU A 209 7.87 4.29 4.10
C LEU A 209 7.36 4.48 5.52
N ALA A 210 8.04 3.94 6.53
CA ALA A 210 7.67 4.12 7.92
C ALA A 210 7.72 5.60 8.32
N HIS A 211 8.75 6.34 7.90
CA HIS A 211 8.79 7.78 8.12
C HIS A 211 7.66 8.50 7.37
N MET A 212 7.58 8.29 6.06
CA MET A 212 6.62 8.96 5.18
C MET A 212 5.16 8.80 5.62
N LEU A 213 4.80 7.60 6.09
CA LEU A 213 3.46 7.23 6.54
C LEU A 213 3.27 7.37 8.06
N SER A 214 4.29 7.84 8.79
CA SER A 214 4.29 7.96 10.26
C SER A 214 3.94 6.67 10.99
N LEU A 215 4.52 5.55 10.53
CA LEU A 215 4.40 4.25 11.18
C LEU A 215 5.47 4.12 12.28
N PRO A 216 5.11 3.56 13.45
CA PRO A 216 6.04 3.45 14.58
C PRO A 216 7.13 2.41 14.33
N GLU A 217 8.39 2.78 14.57
CA GLU A 217 9.56 1.89 14.45
C GLU A 217 9.39 0.61 15.28
N GLU A 218 8.78 0.72 16.46
CA GLU A 218 8.59 -0.40 17.39
C GLU A 218 7.76 -1.53 16.76
N ALA A 219 6.83 -1.21 15.84
CA ALA A 219 6.05 -2.23 15.15
C ALA A 219 6.92 -3.06 14.19
N PHE A 220 7.86 -2.42 13.49
CA PHE A 220 8.84 -3.11 12.65
C PHE A 220 9.84 -3.91 13.49
N ALA A 221 10.37 -3.31 14.56
CA ALA A 221 11.30 -3.99 15.46
C ALA A 221 10.70 -5.28 16.05
N ARG A 222 9.45 -5.26 16.51
CA ARG A 222 8.73 -6.46 16.99
C ARG A 222 8.62 -7.53 15.90
N ARG A 223 8.41 -7.13 14.65
CA ARG A 223 8.32 -8.05 13.52
C ARG A 223 9.67 -8.65 13.13
N PHE A 224 10.73 -7.84 13.12
CA PHE A 224 12.10 -8.35 12.94
C PHE A 224 12.48 -9.34 14.04
N ALA A 225 12.16 -9.05 15.30
CA ALA A 225 12.41 -9.95 16.42
C ALA A 225 11.67 -11.29 16.27
N ARG A 226 10.42 -11.26 15.80
CA ARG A 226 9.62 -12.48 15.54
C ARG A 226 10.18 -13.35 14.42
N ILE A 227 10.72 -12.75 13.35
CA ILE A 227 11.24 -13.48 12.19
C ILE A 227 12.67 -13.97 12.42
N PHE A 228 13.54 -13.10 12.94
CA PHE A 228 14.98 -13.35 13.01
C PHE A 228 15.48 -13.74 14.42
N GLY A 229 14.62 -13.67 15.43
CA GLY A 229 15.00 -13.78 16.84
C GLY A 229 15.54 -12.47 17.38
N GLU A 230 15.01 -12.02 18.52
CA GLU A 230 15.48 -10.80 19.17
C GLU A 230 16.97 -10.87 19.51
N GLY A 231 17.70 -9.78 19.26
CA GLY A 231 19.14 -9.68 19.54
C GLY A 231 20.06 -10.46 18.59
N SER A 232 19.53 -11.22 17.63
CA SER A 232 20.35 -11.90 16.62
C SER A 232 21.08 -10.91 15.69
N ASP A 233 22.11 -11.38 14.99
CA ASP A 233 22.83 -10.54 14.03
C ASP A 233 21.92 -10.10 12.87
N LEU A 234 21.01 -10.99 12.42
CA LEU A 234 20.03 -10.67 11.39
C LEU A 234 18.99 -9.64 11.88
N PHE A 235 18.57 -9.72 13.15
CA PHE A 235 17.71 -8.71 13.75
C PHE A 235 18.39 -7.33 13.77
N ARG A 236 19.64 -7.27 14.28
CA ARG A 236 20.41 -6.01 14.36
C ARG A 236 20.65 -5.42 12.97
N LEU A 237 21.08 -6.24 12.01
CA LEU A 237 21.29 -5.85 10.63
C LEU A 237 20.05 -5.22 10.00
N ASN A 238 18.88 -5.86 10.16
CA ASN A 238 17.63 -5.33 9.58
C ASN A 238 17.15 -4.07 10.31
N LEU A 239 17.30 -4.00 11.64
CA LEU A 239 16.91 -2.81 12.38
C LEU A 239 17.79 -1.60 12.01
N GLU A 240 19.09 -1.79 11.83
CA GLU A 240 20.01 -0.74 11.38
C GLU A 240 19.72 -0.31 9.93
N ALA A 241 19.47 -1.25 9.02
CA ALA A 241 19.08 -0.95 7.65
C ALA A 241 17.75 -0.18 7.57
N PHE A 242 16.76 -0.59 8.38
CA PHE A 242 15.48 0.12 8.51
C PHE A 242 15.70 1.57 8.99
N ARG A 243 16.48 1.74 10.07
CA ARG A 243 16.79 3.08 10.61
C ARG A 243 17.51 3.96 9.59
N ALA A 244 18.40 3.40 8.78
CA ALA A 244 19.08 4.16 7.73
C ALA A 244 18.10 4.77 6.71
N GLY A 245 17.09 4.00 6.29
CA GLY A 245 16.03 4.51 5.42
C GLY A 245 15.12 5.55 6.11
N LEU A 246 14.74 5.27 7.35
CA LEU A 246 13.89 6.17 8.16
C LEU A 246 14.56 7.53 8.36
N GLU A 247 15.82 7.54 8.78
CA GLU A 247 16.58 8.77 9.02
C GLU A 247 16.89 9.53 7.73
N HIS A 248 17.11 8.84 6.61
CA HIS A 248 17.22 9.49 5.31
C HIS A 248 15.93 10.24 4.94
N ALA A 249 14.78 9.56 4.99
CA ALA A 249 13.50 10.19 4.69
C ALA A 249 13.18 11.36 5.64
N ARG A 250 13.56 11.25 6.92
CA ARG A 250 13.46 12.34 7.91
C ARG A 250 14.33 13.53 7.52
N ALA A 251 15.58 13.30 7.16
CA ALA A 251 16.52 14.36 6.80
C ALA A 251 16.08 15.12 5.53
N GLU A 252 15.50 14.41 4.57
CA GLU A 252 14.96 14.99 3.33
C GLU A 252 13.55 15.60 3.49
N GLY A 253 12.91 15.43 4.66
CA GLY A 253 11.56 15.93 4.92
C GLY A 253 10.48 15.23 4.09
N TRP A 254 10.68 13.95 3.76
CA TRP A 254 9.75 13.19 2.93
C TRP A 254 8.53 12.73 3.73
N GLU A 255 7.38 13.35 3.48
CA GLU A 255 6.12 13.00 4.14
C GLU A 255 4.97 12.72 3.16
N LEU A 256 4.12 11.76 3.52
CA LEU A 256 2.89 11.37 2.80
C LEU A 256 1.67 11.44 3.74
N PRO A 257 1.34 12.61 4.34
CA PRO A 257 0.22 12.73 5.28
C PRO A 257 -1.13 12.37 4.65
N ASP A 258 -1.26 12.55 3.34
CA ASP A 258 -2.44 12.19 2.55
C ASP A 258 -2.64 10.68 2.41
N LEU A 259 -1.61 9.87 2.66
CA LEU A 259 -1.66 8.41 2.56
C LEU A 259 -1.67 7.69 3.92
N ARG A 260 -1.65 8.43 5.04
CA ARG A 260 -1.73 7.85 6.38
C ARG A 260 -3.09 7.20 6.61
N LEU A 261 -3.09 6.02 7.21
CA LEU A 261 -4.31 5.31 7.58
C LEU A 261 -4.72 5.66 9.03
N PRO A 262 -6.00 5.93 9.31
CA PRO A 262 -6.50 6.20 10.65
C PRO A 262 -6.75 4.88 11.40
N ILE A 263 -5.68 4.10 11.61
CA ILE A 263 -5.75 2.76 12.20
C ILE A 263 -5.31 2.75 13.65
N SER A 264 -5.99 1.92 14.44
CA SER A 264 -5.59 1.56 15.80
C SER A 264 -5.93 0.10 16.02
N ALA A 265 -4.97 -0.68 16.52
CA ALA A 265 -5.19 -2.08 16.82
C ALA A 265 -6.27 -2.22 17.92
N PRO A 266 -7.34 -3.00 17.70
CA PRO A 266 -8.27 -3.33 18.76
C PRO A 266 -7.59 -4.12 19.88
N ASP A 267 -8.04 -3.92 21.12
CA ASP A 267 -7.60 -4.74 22.24
C ASP A 267 -7.91 -6.22 21.96
N GLY A 268 -6.87 -7.05 22.06
CA GLY A 268 -6.99 -8.49 21.80
C GLY A 268 -7.20 -8.85 20.32
N ASP A 269 -6.77 -8.03 19.36
CA ASP A 269 -6.85 -8.37 17.93
C ASP A 269 -6.14 -9.70 17.61
N GLN A 270 -6.94 -10.73 17.27
CA GLN A 270 -6.48 -12.08 16.93
C GLN A 270 -6.51 -12.35 15.43
N ARG A 271 -6.75 -11.33 14.59
CA ARG A 271 -6.76 -11.52 13.14
C ARG A 271 -5.41 -12.09 12.68
N GLN A 272 -5.43 -12.89 11.63
CA GLN A 272 -4.22 -13.43 11.02
C GLN A 272 -4.13 -12.97 9.57
N LEU A 273 -2.91 -12.72 9.10
CA LEU A 273 -2.64 -12.54 7.68
C LEU A 273 -2.07 -13.85 7.16
N LEU A 274 -2.87 -14.56 6.38
CA LEU A 274 -2.59 -15.90 5.87
C LEU A 274 -2.64 -15.91 4.34
N LEU A 275 -1.85 -16.78 3.74
CA LEU A 275 -1.99 -17.15 2.34
C LEU A 275 -3.18 -18.11 2.16
N GLY A 276 -3.77 -18.13 0.97
CA GLY A 276 -4.92 -19.00 0.69
C GLY A 276 -4.61 -20.50 0.87
N ASN A 277 -3.40 -20.94 0.55
CA ASN A 277 -2.96 -22.31 0.79
C ASN A 277 -2.77 -22.63 2.28
N GLU A 278 -2.35 -21.65 3.09
CA GLU A 278 -2.27 -21.80 4.55
C GLU A 278 -3.67 -21.90 5.16
N ALA A 279 -4.61 -21.07 4.69
CA ALA A 279 -6.01 -21.15 5.11
C ALA A 279 -6.62 -22.52 4.79
N VAL A 280 -6.43 -23.04 3.57
CA VAL A 280 -6.89 -24.38 3.19
C VAL A 280 -6.28 -25.48 4.07
N ALA A 281 -5.02 -25.34 4.46
CA ALA A 281 -4.37 -26.30 5.35
C ALA A 281 -4.91 -26.27 6.79
N LEU A 282 -5.48 -25.15 7.23
CA LEU A 282 -6.05 -24.97 8.57
C LEU A 282 -7.48 -25.53 8.69
N GLY A 283 -8.23 -25.64 7.59
CA GLY A 283 -9.60 -26.19 7.54
C GLY A 283 -10.67 -25.13 7.35
#